data_AF-A0A4Q5QXV0-F1
#
_entry.id   AF-A0A4Q5QXV0-F1
#
_cell.length_a   1.000
_cell.length_b   1.000
_cell.length_c   1.000
_cell.angle_alpha   90.00
_cell.angle_beta   90.00
_cell.angle_gamma   90.00
#
_symmetry.space_group_name_H-M   'P 1'
#
loop_
_entity.id
_entity.type
_entity.pdbx_description
1 polymer ?
#
loop_
_entity_poly.entity_id
_entity_poly.type
_entity_poly.pdbx_seq_one_letter_code
_entity_poly.pdbx_strand_id
1 'polypeptide(L)'
;MLAIHPNARTTPAVRAEIASSSEGSSVLARRYGVSTETIRKWRQRGPTDCWDRSARPHKLPWRASDEERAIVCALRRSTGFPLDALTFVVSHFLPHLNRDAVYRILKAEGLNRLPPAEQARKPHGSFKDYEVGFIHV
;
A
#
# COMPACT_ATOMS: atom_id res chain seq x y z
N MET A 1 8.84 -5.31 18.94
CA MET A 1 10.32 -5.48 19.00
C MET A 1 10.94 -4.44 18.09
N LEU A 2 11.87 -3.66 18.61
CA LEU A 2 12.55 -2.60 17.85
C LEU A 2 13.54 -3.26 16.88
N ALA A 3 13.25 -3.19 15.58
CA ALA A 3 14.13 -3.72 14.54
C ALA A 3 15.29 -2.73 14.32
N ILE A 4 16.26 -2.76 15.23
CA ILE A 4 17.48 -1.95 15.14
C ILE A 4 18.63 -2.90 14.85
N HIS A 5 19.41 -2.58 13.83
CA HIS A 5 20.55 -3.38 13.47
C HIS A 5 21.55 -3.40 14.64
N PRO A 6 22.13 -4.57 15.02
CA PRO A 6 23.06 -4.67 16.14
C PRO A 6 24.26 -3.70 16.07
N ASN A 7 24.71 -3.41 14.85
CA ASN A 7 25.84 -2.51 14.59
C ASN A 7 25.41 -1.04 14.35
N ALA A 8 24.17 -0.65 14.67
CA ALA A 8 23.72 0.72 14.47
C ALA A 8 24.43 1.67 15.45
N ARG A 9 25.23 2.59 14.92
CA ARG A 9 25.95 3.61 15.72
C ARG A 9 25.02 4.58 16.47
N THR A 10 23.80 4.81 15.94
CA THR A 10 22.81 5.70 16.56
C THR A 10 21.56 4.93 16.94
N THR A 11 21.51 4.49 18.20
CA THR A 11 20.32 3.90 18.82
C THR A 11 19.31 5.00 19.18
N PRO A 12 18.02 4.68 19.46
CA PRO A 12 17.02 5.66 19.86
C PRO A 12 17.42 6.45 21.10
N ALA A 13 18.10 5.81 22.05
CA ALA A 13 18.67 6.48 23.23
C ALA A 13 19.73 7.52 22.84
N VAL A 14 20.69 7.14 21.98
CA VAL A 14 21.72 8.06 21.47
C VAL A 14 21.11 9.21 20.66
N ARG A 15 20.07 8.93 19.86
CA ARG A 15 19.37 9.96 19.09
C ARG A 15 18.65 10.97 20.01
N ALA A 16 18.04 10.50 21.09
CA ALA A 16 17.40 11.36 22.09
C ALA A 16 18.42 12.25 22.80
N GLU A 17 19.57 11.69 23.17
CA GLU A 17 20.66 12.46 23.78
C GLU A 17 21.22 13.52 22.82
N ILE A 18 21.44 13.17 21.55
CA ILE A 18 21.87 14.12 20.51
C ILE A 18 20.88 15.26 20.36
N ALA A 19 19.58 14.96 20.42
CA ALA A 19 18.51 15.93 20.27
C ALA A 19 18.37 16.86 21.49
N SER A 20 18.67 16.40 22.71
CA SER A 20 18.62 17.21 23.93
C SER A 20 19.93 17.93 24.26
N SER A 21 21.05 17.52 23.68
CA SER A 21 22.38 18.08 23.98
C SER A 21 22.55 19.49 23.41
N SER A 22 23.12 20.40 24.21
CA SER A 22 23.52 21.76 23.83
C SER A 22 24.94 21.84 23.23
N GLU A 23 25.67 20.73 23.14
CA GLU A 23 27.06 20.72 22.69
C GLU A 23 27.23 21.09 21.20
N GLY A 24 28.45 21.39 20.75
CA GLY A 24 28.72 21.61 19.32
C GLY A 24 28.44 20.35 18.48
N SER A 25 27.85 20.51 17.28
CA SER A 25 27.56 19.37 16.40
C SER A 25 28.82 18.57 16.01
N SER A 26 29.97 19.24 15.91
CA SER A 26 31.28 18.61 15.64
C SER A 26 31.77 17.74 16.81
N VAL A 27 31.49 18.14 18.05
CA VAL A 27 31.85 17.39 19.26
C VAL A 27 31.05 16.10 19.33
N LEU A 28 29.73 16.19 19.17
CA LEU A 28 28.84 15.02 19.15
C LEU A 28 29.15 14.07 17.98
N ALA A 29 29.46 14.62 16.81
CA ALA A 29 29.83 13.83 15.64
C ALA A 29 31.09 12.97 15.90
N ARG A 30 32.11 13.56 16.53
CA ARG A 30 33.33 12.84 16.93
C ARG A 30 33.05 11.79 18.02
N ARG A 31 32.28 12.16 19.06
CA ARG A 31 31.91 11.25 20.17
C ARG A 31 31.20 10.00 19.65
N TYR A 32 30.21 10.17 18.77
CA TYR A 32 29.37 9.09 18.27
C TYR A 32 29.91 8.44 16.98
N GLY A 33 31.02 8.92 16.43
CA GLY A 33 31.59 8.42 15.18
C GLY A 33 30.61 8.53 14.00
N VAL A 34 29.88 9.64 13.90
CA VAL A 34 28.90 9.91 12.83
C VAL A 34 29.19 11.25 12.14
N SER A 35 28.52 11.52 11.02
CA SER A 35 28.63 12.82 10.36
C SER A 35 27.94 13.92 11.16
N THR A 36 28.40 15.16 11.01
CA THR A 36 27.73 16.36 11.55
C THR A 36 26.31 16.51 11.02
N GLU A 37 26.04 16.09 9.78
CA GLU A 37 24.69 16.04 9.19
C GLU A 37 23.76 15.07 9.93
N THR A 38 24.28 13.94 10.41
CA THR A 38 23.52 13.00 11.24
C THR A 38 23.12 13.65 12.55
N ILE A 39 24.02 14.41 13.17
CA ILE A 39 23.75 15.17 14.39
C ILE A 39 22.67 16.24 14.13
N ARG A 40 22.83 17.03 13.06
CA ARG A 40 21.87 18.07 12.68
C ARG A 40 20.48 17.50 12.41
N LYS A 41 20.40 16.37 11.72
CA LYS A 41 19.14 15.65 11.46
C LYS A 41 18.42 15.28 12.76
N TRP A 42 19.11 14.67 13.72
CA TRP A 42 18.48 14.24 14.97
C TRP A 42 18.07 15.41 15.87
N ARG A 43 18.85 16.50 15.87
CA ARG A 43 18.45 17.76 16.51
C ARG A 43 17.20 18.37 15.90
N GLN A 44 17.11 18.41 14.58
CA GLN A 44 15.94 18.96 13.89
C GLN A 44 14.67 18.14 14.17
N ARG A 45 14.80 16.82 14.39
CA ARG A 45 13.67 15.96 14.76
C ARG A 45 13.25 16.14 16.21
N GLY A 46 14.19 16.40 17.12
CA GLY A 46 13.91 16.61 18.54
C GLY A 46 13.81 15.29 19.34
N PRO A 47 13.80 15.37 20.68
CA PRO A 47 13.87 14.21 21.57
C PRO A 47 12.63 13.31 21.51
N THR A 48 11.50 13.82 21.03
CA THR A 48 10.23 13.08 20.90
C THR A 48 10.14 12.26 19.60
N ASP A 49 10.97 12.54 18.58
CA ASP A 49 10.96 11.86 17.27
C ASP A 49 12.31 11.20 16.95
N CYS A 50 12.73 10.28 17.82
CA CYS A 50 14.00 9.55 17.72
C CYS A 50 13.90 8.21 16.97
N TRP A 51 12.72 7.92 16.41
CA TRP A 51 12.45 6.69 15.67
C TRP A 51 12.77 6.83 14.18
N ASP A 52 12.99 5.70 13.52
CA ASP A 52 13.12 5.70 12.07
C ASP A 52 11.76 5.97 11.45
N ARG A 53 11.70 7.04 10.65
CA ARG A 53 10.55 7.34 9.81
C ARG A 53 10.52 6.32 8.67
N SER A 54 9.32 6.07 8.17
CA SER A 54 9.15 5.25 6.96
C SER A 54 10.05 5.77 5.84
N ALA A 55 10.82 4.88 5.22
CA ALA A 55 11.55 5.16 3.99
C ALA A 55 10.63 5.19 2.75
N ARG A 56 9.34 4.90 2.93
CA ARG A 56 8.37 4.91 1.84
C ARG A 56 8.13 6.34 1.37
N PRO A 57 8.19 6.61 0.05
CA PRO A 57 7.83 7.92 -0.49
C PRO A 57 6.44 8.35 -0.03
N HIS A 58 6.30 9.61 0.40
CA HIS A 58 5.02 10.18 0.81
C HIS A 58 4.05 10.31 -0.38
N LYS A 59 4.59 10.58 -1.57
CA LYS A 59 3.85 10.68 -2.83
C LYS A 59 4.48 9.74 -3.85
N LEU A 60 3.62 9.01 -4.56
CA LEU A 60 4.01 8.16 -5.68
C LEU A 60 3.29 8.73 -6.92
N PRO A 61 4.01 9.21 -7.94
CA PRO A 61 3.39 9.85 -9.12
C PRO A 61 2.35 8.99 -9.83
N TRP A 62 2.50 7.66 -9.77
CA TRP A 62 1.61 6.69 -10.37
C TRP A 62 0.49 6.20 -9.45
N ARG A 63 0.36 6.78 -8.25
CA ARG A 63 -0.72 6.42 -7.34
C ARG A 63 -1.96 7.19 -7.74
N ALA A 64 -3.07 6.46 -7.94
CA ALA A 64 -4.38 7.06 -8.15
C ALA A 64 -4.71 8.07 -7.04
N SER A 65 -5.31 9.19 -7.41
CA SER A 65 -5.80 10.19 -6.45
C SER A 65 -6.93 9.60 -5.59
N ASP A 66 -7.25 10.26 -4.47
CA ASP A 66 -8.33 9.78 -3.60
C ASP A 66 -9.70 9.82 -4.33
N GLU A 67 -9.89 10.80 -5.22
CA GLU A 67 -11.07 10.92 -6.08
C GLU A 67 -11.13 9.78 -7.10
N GLU A 68 -10.02 9.48 -7.79
CA GLU A 68 -9.95 8.36 -8.74
C GLU A 68 -10.22 7.01 -8.07
N ARG A 69 -9.69 6.82 -6.85
CA ARG A 69 -9.98 5.66 -6.02
C ARG A 69 -11.47 5.55 -5.71
N ALA A 70 -12.10 6.67 -5.35
CA ALA A 70 -13.53 6.70 -5.06
C ALA A 70 -14.38 6.32 -6.29
N ILE A 71 -14.00 6.80 -7.49
CA ILE A 71 -14.65 6.43 -8.75
C ILE A 71 -14.57 4.91 -8.99
N VAL A 72 -13.37 4.33 -8.89
CA VAL A 72 -13.17 2.88 -9.08
C VAL A 72 -14.01 2.08 -8.08
N CYS A 73 -14.06 2.50 -6.82
CA CYS A 73 -14.83 1.83 -5.78
C CYS A 73 -16.34 1.93 -6.01
N ALA A 74 -16.82 3.12 -6.41
CA ALA A 74 -18.23 3.34 -6.72
C ALA A 74 -18.67 2.45 -7.89
N LEU A 75 -17.89 2.44 -8.98
CA LEU A 75 -18.16 1.59 -10.15
C LEU A 75 -18.16 0.10 -9.78
N ARG A 76 -17.19 -0.36 -8.98
CA ARG A 76 -17.16 -1.75 -8.53
C ARG A 76 -18.41 -2.13 -7.73
N ARG A 77 -18.87 -1.27 -6.82
CA ARG A 77 -20.05 -1.51 -5.98
C ARG A 77 -21.34 -1.48 -6.79
N SER A 78 -21.47 -0.59 -7.76
CA SER A 78 -22.70 -0.45 -8.56
C SER A 78 -22.84 -1.51 -9.65
N THR A 79 -21.73 -1.92 -10.28
CA THR A 79 -21.77 -2.82 -11.45
C THR A 79 -21.49 -4.27 -11.10
N GLY A 80 -20.72 -4.54 -10.04
CA GLY A 80 -20.18 -5.86 -9.78
C GLY A 80 -19.24 -6.39 -10.88
N PHE A 81 -18.74 -5.53 -11.78
CA PHE A 81 -17.91 -6.00 -12.89
C PHE A 81 -16.63 -6.68 -12.43
N PRO A 82 -16.22 -7.81 -13.03
CA PRO A 82 -14.92 -8.42 -12.75
C PRO A 82 -13.79 -7.45 -13.08
N LEU A 83 -12.59 -7.70 -12.53
CA LEU A 83 -11.45 -6.78 -12.63
C LEU A 83 -11.20 -6.31 -14.06
N ASP A 84 -11.24 -7.20 -15.05
CA ASP A 84 -10.93 -6.87 -16.44
C ASP A 84 -12.01 -5.98 -17.08
N ALA A 85 -13.28 -6.28 -16.86
CA ALA A 85 -14.40 -5.46 -17.34
C ALA A 85 -14.42 -4.09 -16.66
N LEU A 86 -14.15 -4.03 -15.34
CA LEU A 86 -14.03 -2.77 -14.63
C LEU A 86 -12.83 -1.95 -15.15
N THR A 87 -11.69 -2.61 -15.38
CA THR A 87 -10.50 -1.95 -15.92
C THR A 87 -10.78 -1.37 -17.30
N PHE A 88 -11.47 -2.11 -18.18
CA PHE A 88 -11.86 -1.62 -19.49
C PHE A 88 -12.67 -0.31 -19.39
N VAL A 89 -13.71 -0.29 -18.54
CA VAL A 89 -14.54 0.91 -18.33
C VAL A 89 -13.73 2.06 -17.73
N VAL A 90 -12.95 1.79 -16.68
CA VAL A 90 -12.14 2.82 -15.98
C VAL A 90 -11.11 3.41 -16.92
N SER A 91 -10.41 2.59 -17.70
CA SER A 91 -9.35 3.03 -18.62
C SER A 91 -9.84 3.98 -19.72
N HIS A 92 -11.14 3.94 -20.03
CA HIS A 92 -11.75 4.88 -20.98
C HIS A 92 -11.78 6.32 -20.45
N PHE A 93 -11.94 6.51 -19.14
CA PHE A 93 -12.03 7.84 -18.50
C PHE A 93 -10.77 8.23 -17.72
N LEU A 94 -10.03 7.23 -17.23
CA LEU A 94 -8.80 7.37 -16.42
C LEU A 94 -7.69 6.52 -17.05
N PRO A 95 -7.11 6.95 -18.19
CA PRO A 95 -6.22 6.13 -19.02
C PRO A 95 -4.90 5.76 -18.36
N HIS A 96 -4.48 6.50 -17.34
CA HIS A 96 -3.28 6.19 -16.54
C HIS A 96 -3.51 5.06 -15.53
N LEU A 97 -4.77 4.70 -15.23
CA LEU A 97 -5.09 3.58 -14.35
C LEU A 97 -5.08 2.27 -15.13
N ASN A 98 -3.93 1.61 -15.12
CA ASN A 98 -3.82 0.26 -15.65
C ASN A 98 -4.51 -0.78 -14.74
N ARG A 99 -4.60 -2.02 -15.24
CA ARG A 99 -5.20 -3.15 -14.53
C ARG A 99 -4.64 -3.37 -13.12
N ASP A 100 -3.33 -3.23 -12.93
CA ASP A 100 -2.69 -3.41 -11.61
C ASP A 100 -3.07 -2.29 -10.64
N ALA A 101 -3.16 -1.04 -11.13
CA ALA A 101 -3.62 0.08 -10.34
C ALA A 101 -5.05 -0.16 -9.84
N VAL A 102 -5.97 -0.55 -10.75
CA VAL A 102 -7.36 -0.89 -10.40
C VAL A 102 -7.38 -2.04 -9.37
N TYR A 103 -6.64 -3.12 -9.60
CA TYR A 103 -6.54 -4.24 -8.66
C TYR A 103 -6.05 -3.80 -7.27
N ARG A 104 -5.00 -2.97 -7.20
CA ARG A 104 -4.44 -2.47 -5.93
C ARG A 104 -5.43 -1.58 -5.18
N ILE A 105 -6.23 -0.78 -5.89
CA ILE A 105 -7.31 0.00 -5.30
C ILE A 105 -8.34 -0.95 -4.68
N LEU A 106 -8.86 -1.90 -5.47
CA LEU A 106 -9.84 -2.87 -4.98
C LEU A 106 -9.34 -3.69 -3.79
N LYS A 107 -8.05 -4.09 -3.80
CA LYS A 107 -7.45 -4.85 -2.70
C LYS A 107 -7.31 -4.00 -1.44
N ALA A 108 -6.88 -2.75 -1.57
CA ALA A 108 -6.75 -1.83 -0.43
C ALA A 108 -8.11 -1.52 0.23
N GLU A 109 -9.17 -1.51 -0.56
CA GLU A 109 -10.54 -1.18 -0.13
C GLU A 109 -11.38 -2.41 0.21
N GLY A 110 -10.81 -3.62 0.16
CA GLY A 110 -11.51 -4.87 0.44
C GLY A 110 -12.53 -5.31 -0.63
N LEU A 111 -12.56 -4.67 -1.79
CA LEU A 111 -13.54 -4.91 -2.87
C LEU A 111 -13.05 -5.89 -3.95
N ASN A 112 -11.89 -6.51 -3.75
CA ASN A 112 -11.31 -7.45 -4.72
C ASN A 112 -12.18 -8.70 -4.96
N ARG A 113 -12.93 -9.12 -3.94
CA ARG A 113 -13.93 -10.20 -4.08
C ARG A 113 -15.32 -9.61 -4.20
N LEU A 114 -16.11 -10.15 -5.12
CA LEU A 114 -17.53 -9.85 -5.16
C LEU A 114 -18.22 -10.53 -3.97
N PRO A 115 -19.25 -9.92 -3.37
CA PRO A 115 -20.15 -10.65 -2.50
C PRO A 115 -20.73 -11.86 -3.26
N PRO A 116 -21.02 -12.98 -2.58
CA PRO A 116 -21.83 -14.04 -3.16
C PRO A 116 -23.12 -13.43 -3.71
N ALA A 117 -23.51 -13.79 -4.93
CA ALA A 117 -24.78 -13.35 -5.47
C ALA A 117 -25.92 -13.76 -4.52
N GLU A 118 -26.83 -12.84 -4.22
CA GLU A 118 -28.04 -13.13 -3.42
C GLU A 118 -28.95 -14.16 -4.10
N GLN A 119 -28.82 -14.30 -5.42
CA GLN A 119 -29.50 -15.38 -6.14
C GLN A 119 -28.85 -16.71 -5.78
N ALA A 120 -29.59 -17.52 -5.03
CA ALA A 120 -29.28 -18.93 -4.83
C ALA A 120 -28.94 -19.53 -6.19
N ARG A 121 -27.69 -20.01 -6.35
CA ARG A 121 -27.29 -20.74 -7.55
C ARG A 121 -28.33 -21.84 -7.74
N LYS A 122 -28.99 -21.85 -8.91
CA LYS A 122 -29.86 -22.98 -9.26
C LYS A 122 -29.04 -24.26 -9.03
N PRO A 123 -29.59 -25.26 -8.35
CA PRO A 123 -28.89 -26.53 -8.18
C PRO A 123 -28.44 -27.01 -9.56
N HIS A 124 -27.22 -27.52 -9.65
CA HIS A 124 -26.72 -28.10 -10.89
C HIS A 124 -27.71 -29.19 -11.32
N GLY A 125 -28.39 -28.96 -12.45
CA GLY A 125 -29.21 -30.00 -13.06
C GLY A 125 -28.31 -31.12 -13.54
N SER A 126 -28.78 -32.36 -13.44
CA SER A 126 -28.12 -33.45 -14.14
C SER A 126 -28.21 -33.21 -15.64
N PHE A 127 -27.16 -33.58 -16.37
CA PHE A 127 -27.29 -33.71 -17.82
C PHE A 127 -28.40 -34.71 -18.12
N LYS A 128 -29.15 -34.47 -19.20
CA LYS A 128 -30.13 -35.45 -19.67
C LYS A 128 -29.36 -36.64 -20.22
N ASP A 129 -29.83 -37.84 -19.91
CA ASP A 129 -29.32 -39.06 -20.54
C ASP A 129 -29.78 -39.09 -22.00
N TYR A 130 -28.81 -39.05 -22.91
CA TYR A 130 -29.03 -39.18 -24.34
C TYR A 130 -28.34 -40.44 -24.85
N GLU A 131 -28.91 -41.04 -25.89
CA GLU A 131 -28.24 -42.11 -26.62
C GLU A 131 -26.91 -41.63 -27.23
N VAL A 132 -25.95 -42.55 -27.36
CA VAL A 132 -24.61 -42.26 -27.89
C VAL A 132 -24.73 -41.63 -29.27
N GLY A 133 -24.38 -40.34 -29.39
CA GLY A 133 -24.47 -39.60 -30.66
C GLY A 133 -24.66 -38.09 -30.54
N PHE A 134 -25.00 -37.57 -29.35
CA PHE A 134 -25.17 -36.14 -29.13
C PHE A 134 -24.01 -35.52 -28.35
N ILE A 135 -23.53 -34.36 -28.81
CA ILE A 135 -22.50 -33.55 -28.12
C ILE A 135 -23.18 -32.29 -27.57
N HIS A 136 -22.95 -31.98 -26.29
CA HIS A 136 -23.32 -30.70 -25.69
C HIS A 136 -22.15 -29.72 -25.78
N VAL A 137 -22.41 -28.50 -26.27
CA VAL A 137 -21.46 -27.36 -26.31
C VAL A 137 -21.92 -26.31 -25.31
#